data_AF-A0A3D1PRL2-F1
#
_entry.id   AF-A0A3D1PRL2-F1
#
_cell.length_a   1.000
_cell.length_b   1.000
_cell.length_c   1.000
_cell.angle_alpha   90.00
_cell.angle_beta   90.00
_cell.angle_gamma   90.00
#
_symmetry.space_group_name_H-M   'P 1'
#
loop_
_entity.id
_entity.type
_entity.pdbx_description
1 polymer ?
#
loop_
_entity_poly.entity_id
_entity_poly.type
_entity_poly.pdbx_seq_one_letter_code
_entity_poly.pdbx_strand_id
1 'polypeptide(L)'
;LLLVLVRQNGTTTWVQQRPPQGDARTQEYALCRMLYTMLCGVTGIRPPWGMMTGVRPVRIIHDLRAEGKTEEEIEQRFLQHFDCTPRRFAMAKSIADLQRPVLERAQPMDCSVYAGIPFCPSRCSYCSFVSRTVGDKSSRALVAPYVDCLCKELAATRAAADAAHLSIKTLYIGGGTPTSVNAQQLRQLMGTMAEQFDLPALEEFTVEAGRPDCTDEEKLRIIKEYGATRISINPQTFSDEVLRNIGRRHTAQDILDCYR
;
A
#
# COMPACT_ATOMS: atom_id res chain seq x y z
N LEU A 1 -27.46 -23.50 10.10
CA LEU A 1 -28.21 -23.18 8.87
C LEU A 1 -27.80 -21.76 8.49
N LEU A 2 -27.35 -21.50 7.25
CA LEU A 2 -27.12 -20.12 6.79
C LEU A 2 -28.36 -19.66 6.03
N LEU A 3 -28.87 -18.50 6.40
CA LEU A 3 -30.02 -17.88 5.77
C LEU A 3 -29.59 -16.50 5.26
N VAL A 4 -29.81 -16.27 3.97
CA VAL A 4 -29.48 -15.01 3.30
C VAL A 4 -30.78 -14.37 2.86
N LEU A 5 -31.02 -13.19 3.40
CA LEU A 5 -32.10 -12.29 2.99
C LEU A 5 -31.49 -11.19 2.12
N VAL A 6 -31.96 -11.07 0.88
CA VAL A 6 -31.56 -9.99 -0.02
C VAL A 6 -32.78 -9.14 -0.37
N ARG A 7 -32.67 -7.83 -0.16
CA ARG A 7 -33.62 -6.84 -0.67
C ARG A 7 -32.96 -6.02 -1.75
N GLN A 8 -33.44 -6.13 -2.98
CA GLN A 8 -32.89 -5.45 -4.15
C GLN A 8 -34.03 -4.93 -5.02
N ASN A 9 -33.98 -3.65 -5.43
CA ASN A 9 -34.99 -3.01 -6.28
C ASN A 9 -36.44 -3.16 -5.76
N GLY A 10 -36.62 -3.15 -4.43
CA GLY A 10 -37.92 -3.31 -3.80
C GLY A 10 -38.41 -4.76 -3.67
N THR A 11 -37.75 -5.74 -4.30
CA THR A 11 -38.04 -7.17 -4.18
C THR A 11 -37.22 -7.81 -3.07
N THR A 12 -37.84 -8.73 -2.33
CA THR A 12 -37.21 -9.47 -1.24
C THR A 12 -37.09 -10.94 -1.61
N THR A 13 -35.86 -11.46 -1.65
CA THR A 13 -35.56 -12.86 -1.95
C THR A 13 -34.86 -13.50 -0.76
N TRP A 14 -35.22 -14.76 -0.49
CA TRP A 14 -34.68 -15.53 0.64
C TRP A 14 -34.08 -16.81 0.09
N VAL A 15 -32.85 -17.11 0.49
CA VAL A 15 -32.19 -18.37 0.15
C VAL A 15 -31.59 -18.94 1.42
N GLN A 16 -31.70 -20.26 1.58
CA GLN A 16 -31.14 -20.97 2.72
C GLN A 16 -30.30 -22.14 2.24
N GLN A 17 -29.17 -22.36 2.91
CA GLN A 17 -28.30 -23.49 2.65
C GLN A 17 -27.73 -24.02 3.96
N ARG A 18 -27.61 -25.35 4.07
CA ARG A 18 -26.92 -25.97 5.20
C ARG A 18 -25.41 -25.88 4.97
N PRO A 19 -24.62 -25.39 5.95
CA PRO A 19 -23.17 -25.42 5.85
C PRO A 19 -22.67 -26.85 5.59
N PRO A 20 -21.61 -27.03 4.77
CA PRO A 20 -20.99 -28.33 4.60
C PRO A 20 -20.44 -28.87 5.92
N GLN A 21 -20.48 -30.19 6.11
CA GLN A 21 -19.89 -30.86 7.26
C GLN A 21 -18.37 -31.04 7.02
N GLY A 22 -17.52 -30.60 7.95
CA GLY A 22 -16.06 -30.63 7.82
C GLY A 22 -15.32 -30.10 9.07
N ASP A 23 -13.99 -30.17 9.05
CA ASP A 23 -13.13 -29.73 10.16
C ASP A 23 -13.26 -28.22 10.46
N ALA A 24 -12.94 -27.80 11.68
CA ALA A 24 -13.11 -26.40 12.10
C ALA A 24 -12.24 -25.40 11.31
N ARG A 25 -11.11 -25.82 10.71
CA ARG A 25 -10.21 -24.94 9.93
C ARG A 25 -10.74 -24.64 8.54
N THR A 26 -11.57 -25.52 7.97
CA THR A 26 -12.20 -25.35 6.65
C THR A 26 -13.56 -24.65 6.71
N GLN A 27 -14.13 -24.45 7.91
CA GLN A 27 -15.46 -23.88 8.09
C GLN A 27 -15.58 -22.41 7.69
N GLU A 28 -14.57 -21.57 7.96
CA GLU A 28 -14.60 -20.14 7.61
C GLU A 28 -14.66 -19.97 6.09
N TYR A 29 -13.72 -20.60 5.36
CA TYR A 29 -13.69 -20.53 3.92
C TYR A 29 -14.94 -21.16 3.28
N ALA A 30 -15.42 -22.27 3.82
CA ALA A 30 -16.67 -22.90 3.36
C ALA A 30 -17.88 -21.98 3.55
N LEU A 31 -17.95 -21.25 4.66
CA LEU A 31 -18.99 -20.26 4.92
C LEU A 31 -18.89 -19.08 3.96
N CYS A 32 -17.69 -18.53 3.74
CA CYS A 32 -17.44 -17.47 2.77
C CYS A 32 -17.87 -17.88 1.35
N ARG A 33 -17.48 -19.09 0.92
CA ARG A 33 -17.85 -19.62 -0.39
C ARG A 33 -19.35 -19.81 -0.51
N MET A 34 -20.01 -20.37 0.50
CA MET A 34 -21.45 -20.56 0.50
C MET A 34 -22.18 -19.21 0.41
N LEU A 35 -21.80 -18.23 1.24
CA LEU A 35 -22.37 -16.88 1.21
C LEU A 35 -22.16 -16.21 -0.16
N TYR A 36 -20.95 -16.29 -0.70
CA TYR A 36 -20.61 -15.76 -2.02
C TYR A 36 -21.50 -16.36 -3.11
N THR A 37 -21.60 -17.69 -3.20
CA THR A 37 -22.40 -18.37 -4.23
C THR A 37 -23.89 -18.02 -4.10
N MET A 38 -24.42 -17.97 -2.87
CA MET A 38 -25.82 -17.60 -2.62
C MET A 38 -26.09 -16.16 -3.06
N LEU A 39 -25.24 -15.20 -2.68
CA LEU A 39 -25.40 -13.81 -3.05
C LEU A 39 -25.25 -13.59 -4.57
N CYS A 40 -24.29 -14.25 -5.22
CA CYS A 40 -24.14 -14.19 -6.67
C CYS A 40 -25.38 -14.73 -7.39
N GLY A 41 -25.96 -15.84 -6.90
CA GLY A 41 -27.17 -16.43 -7.46
C GLY A 41 -28.39 -15.52 -7.34
N VAL A 42 -28.56 -14.83 -6.21
CA VAL A 42 -29.72 -13.96 -5.96
C VAL A 42 -29.58 -12.60 -6.65
N THR A 43 -28.38 -12.02 -6.61
CA THR A 43 -28.17 -10.64 -7.09
C THR A 43 -27.75 -10.56 -8.56
N GLY A 44 -27.24 -11.67 -9.12
CA GLY A 44 -26.55 -11.69 -10.42
C GLY A 44 -25.19 -10.96 -10.41
N ILE A 45 -24.77 -10.39 -9.28
CA ILE A 45 -23.53 -9.62 -9.17
C ILE A 45 -22.39 -10.58 -8.82
N ARG A 46 -21.38 -10.65 -9.69
CA ARG A 46 -20.12 -11.36 -9.43
C ARG A 46 -18.96 -10.37 -9.30
N PRO A 47 -18.38 -10.21 -8.10
CA PRO A 47 -17.17 -9.42 -7.90
C PRO A 47 -16.03 -9.89 -8.83
N PRO A 48 -15.26 -8.98 -9.48
CA PRO A 48 -14.23 -9.39 -10.44
C PRO A 48 -13.10 -10.26 -9.87
N TRP A 49 -12.85 -10.15 -8.56
CA TRP A 49 -11.87 -10.95 -7.81
C TRP A 49 -12.50 -12.14 -7.08
N GLY A 50 -13.78 -12.40 -7.32
CA GLY A 50 -14.53 -13.46 -6.69
C GLY A 50 -14.52 -13.38 -5.16
N MET A 51 -14.05 -14.45 -4.52
CA MET A 51 -14.06 -14.65 -3.07
C MET A 51 -12.80 -14.14 -2.35
N MET A 52 -11.86 -13.53 -3.07
CA MET A 52 -10.61 -13.05 -2.47
C MET A 52 -10.86 -11.87 -1.53
N THR A 53 -10.50 -12.01 -0.25
CA THR A 53 -10.62 -10.95 0.77
C THR A 53 -9.28 -10.65 1.41
N GLY A 54 -8.84 -9.39 1.42
CA GLY A 54 -7.58 -8.96 2.06
C GLY A 54 -6.28 -9.56 1.47
N VAL A 55 -6.39 -10.47 0.49
CA VAL A 55 -5.24 -11.14 -0.10
C VAL A 55 -4.60 -10.24 -1.16
N ARG A 56 -3.26 -10.15 -1.16
CA ARG A 56 -2.49 -9.55 -2.25
C ARG A 56 -2.46 -10.54 -3.41
N PRO A 57 -3.27 -10.40 -4.48
CA PRO A 57 -3.45 -11.46 -5.47
C PRO A 57 -2.13 -11.85 -6.14
N VAL A 58 -1.28 -10.86 -6.40
CA VAL A 58 0.04 -11.04 -6.99
C VAL A 58 0.96 -11.92 -6.13
N ARG A 59 0.89 -11.81 -4.80
CA ARG A 59 1.70 -12.63 -3.88
C ARG A 59 1.37 -14.11 -4.00
N ILE A 60 0.09 -14.47 -4.16
CA ILE A 60 -0.33 -15.87 -4.33
C ILE A 60 0.37 -16.49 -5.53
N ILE A 61 0.51 -15.75 -6.62
CA ILE A 61 1.18 -16.23 -7.84
C ILE A 61 2.66 -16.52 -7.54
N HIS A 62 3.35 -15.63 -6.83
CA HIS A 62 4.75 -15.85 -6.43
C HIS A 62 4.91 -17.03 -5.49
N ASP A 63 4.06 -17.14 -4.46
CA ASP A 63 4.11 -18.23 -3.48
C ASP A 63 3.89 -19.59 -4.18
N LEU A 64 2.91 -19.70 -5.09
CA LEU A 64 2.65 -20.93 -5.84
C LEU A 64 3.78 -21.29 -6.82
N ARG A 65 4.40 -20.30 -7.47
CA ARG A 65 5.58 -20.53 -8.32
C ARG A 65 6.76 -21.05 -7.50
N ALA A 66 6.97 -20.50 -6.30
CA ALA A 66 8.01 -20.98 -5.38
C ALA A 66 7.73 -22.40 -4.87
N GLU A 67 6.47 -22.79 -4.75
CA GLU A 67 6.03 -24.18 -4.48
C GLU A 67 6.16 -25.12 -5.70
N GLY A 68 6.57 -24.61 -6.87
CA GLY A 68 6.77 -25.39 -8.09
C GLY A 68 5.50 -25.64 -8.91
N LYS A 69 4.42 -24.88 -8.68
CA LYS A 69 3.16 -24.99 -9.43
C LYS A 69 3.28 -24.49 -10.87
N THR A 70 2.61 -25.15 -11.80
CA THR A 70 2.56 -24.70 -13.20
C THR A 70 1.65 -23.48 -13.36
N GLU A 71 1.82 -22.73 -14.46
CA GLU A 71 0.96 -21.57 -14.74
C GLU A 71 -0.51 -21.97 -14.90
N GLU A 72 -0.79 -23.17 -15.44
CA GLU A 72 -2.13 -23.73 -15.53
C GLU A 72 -2.71 -24.01 -14.13
N GLU A 73 -1.95 -24.63 -13.22
CA GLU A 73 -2.42 -24.89 -11.85
C GLU A 73 -2.75 -23.58 -11.12
N ILE A 74 -1.92 -22.55 -11.32
CA ILE A 74 -2.14 -21.21 -10.76
C ILE A 74 -3.40 -20.58 -11.33
N GLU A 75 -3.57 -20.61 -12.66
CA GLU A 75 -4.78 -20.11 -13.31
C GLU A 75 -6.04 -20.82 -12.80
N GLN A 76 -6.02 -22.15 -12.73
CA GLN A 76 -7.15 -22.92 -12.22
C GLN A 76 -7.48 -22.56 -10.77
N ARG A 77 -6.47 -22.30 -9.93
CA ARG A 77 -6.72 -21.81 -8.57
C ARG A 77 -7.42 -20.45 -8.57
N PHE A 78 -7.04 -19.53 -9.43
CA PHE A 78 -7.70 -18.23 -9.53
C PHE A 78 -9.13 -18.34 -10.07
N LEU A 79 -9.32 -19.05 -11.19
CA LEU A 79 -10.61 -19.11 -11.86
C LEU A 79 -11.60 -20.04 -11.15
N GLN A 80 -11.17 -21.22 -10.71
CA GLN A 80 -12.09 -22.20 -10.13
C GLN A 80 -12.20 -22.08 -8.61
N HIS A 81 -11.08 -21.91 -7.91
CA HIS A 81 -11.10 -21.87 -6.46
C HIS A 81 -11.50 -20.48 -5.94
N PHE A 82 -11.02 -19.39 -6.53
CA PHE A 82 -11.41 -18.04 -6.10
C PHE A 82 -12.60 -17.43 -6.85
N ASP A 83 -13.09 -18.04 -7.93
CA ASP A 83 -14.06 -17.43 -8.88
C ASP A 83 -13.60 -16.05 -9.39
N CYS A 84 -12.29 -15.89 -9.58
CA CYS A 84 -11.69 -14.69 -10.14
C CYS A 84 -11.96 -14.64 -11.64
N THR A 85 -12.27 -13.45 -12.16
CA THR A 85 -12.47 -13.28 -13.61
C THR A 85 -11.13 -13.46 -14.37
N PRO A 86 -11.14 -14.01 -15.59
CA PRO A 86 -9.93 -14.15 -16.42
C PRO A 86 -9.18 -12.82 -16.60
N ARG A 87 -9.90 -11.71 -16.75
CA ARG A 87 -9.31 -10.38 -16.87
C ARG A 87 -8.52 -9.97 -15.62
N ARG A 88 -9.05 -10.22 -14.42
CA ARG A 88 -8.36 -9.88 -13.16
C ARG A 88 -7.19 -10.81 -12.88
N PHE A 89 -7.33 -12.10 -13.21
CA PHE A 89 -6.21 -13.03 -13.18
C PHE A 89 -5.08 -12.59 -14.12
N ALA A 90 -5.38 -12.30 -15.38
CA ALA A 90 -4.39 -11.83 -16.36
C ALA A 90 -3.64 -10.56 -15.88
N MET A 91 -4.37 -9.62 -15.25
CA MET A 91 -3.78 -8.44 -14.63
C MET A 91 -2.88 -8.78 -13.43
N ALA A 92 -3.29 -9.70 -12.55
CA ALA A 92 -2.46 -10.12 -11.43
C ALA A 92 -1.18 -10.83 -11.93
N LYS A 93 -1.32 -11.69 -12.95
CA LYS A 93 -0.22 -12.41 -13.57
C LYS A 93 0.77 -11.45 -14.24
N SER A 94 0.30 -10.46 -14.99
CA SER A 94 1.21 -9.49 -15.61
C SER A 94 2.01 -8.69 -14.58
N ILE A 95 1.40 -8.32 -13.46
CA ILE A 95 2.11 -7.67 -12.35
C ILE A 95 3.12 -8.63 -11.70
N ALA A 96 2.77 -9.91 -11.52
CA ALA A 96 3.69 -10.91 -11.00
C ALA A 96 4.91 -11.10 -11.94
N ASP A 97 4.67 -11.13 -13.25
CA ASP A 97 5.73 -11.27 -14.25
C ASP A 97 6.63 -10.03 -14.28
N LEU A 98 6.07 -8.83 -14.13
CA LEU A 98 6.85 -7.58 -14.00
C LEU A 98 7.69 -7.54 -12.72
N GLN A 99 7.19 -8.09 -11.61
CA GLN A 99 7.90 -8.12 -10.33
C GLN A 99 8.96 -9.21 -10.25
N ARG A 100 8.84 -10.27 -11.05
CA ARG A 100 9.73 -11.45 -10.98
C ARG A 100 11.22 -11.07 -11.04
N PRO A 101 11.72 -10.25 -11.99
CA PRO A 101 13.14 -9.90 -12.03
C PRO A 101 13.60 -9.10 -10.82
N VAL A 102 12.71 -8.36 -10.15
CA VAL A 102 13.05 -7.62 -8.92
C VAL A 102 13.25 -8.60 -7.77
N LEU A 103 12.35 -9.58 -7.63
CA LEU A 103 12.42 -10.58 -6.58
C LEU A 103 13.59 -11.56 -6.77
N GLU A 104 13.88 -11.96 -8.02
CA GLU A 104 14.98 -12.88 -8.34
C GLU A 104 16.37 -12.27 -8.11
N ARG A 105 16.50 -10.93 -8.19
CA ARG A 105 17.76 -10.24 -7.92
C ARG A 105 18.07 -10.13 -6.42
N ALA A 106 17.05 -10.15 -5.56
CA ALA A 106 17.20 -9.97 -4.13
C ALA A 106 18.02 -11.10 -3.50
N GLN A 107 19.00 -10.74 -2.68
CA GLN A 107 19.83 -11.67 -1.92
C GLN A 107 19.35 -11.78 -0.47
N PRO A 108 19.61 -12.91 0.24
CA PRO A 108 19.13 -13.11 1.61
C PRO A 108 19.52 -12.02 2.63
N MET A 109 20.66 -11.36 2.42
CA MET A 109 21.18 -10.29 3.29
C MET A 109 20.81 -8.89 2.80
N ASP A 110 20.03 -8.79 1.73
CA ASP A 110 19.55 -7.50 1.25
C ASP A 110 18.42 -6.98 2.14
N CYS A 111 18.41 -5.68 2.38
CA CYS A 111 17.35 -5.04 3.14
C CYS A 111 16.99 -3.66 2.61
N SER A 112 15.85 -3.16 3.08
CA SER A 112 15.34 -1.82 2.79
C SER A 112 15.16 -1.07 4.09
N VAL A 113 15.46 0.23 4.09
CA VAL A 113 15.17 1.11 5.24
C VAL A 113 13.96 1.97 4.91
N TYR A 114 13.00 1.99 5.83
CA TYR A 114 11.79 2.80 5.73
C TYR A 114 11.77 3.83 6.85
N ALA A 115 11.73 5.12 6.49
CA ALA A 115 11.56 6.24 7.41
C ALA A 115 10.10 6.70 7.40
N GLY A 116 9.39 6.44 8.49
CA GLY A 116 8.00 6.81 8.64
C GLY A 116 7.83 8.24 9.14
N ILE A 117 7.02 9.04 8.46
CA ILE A 117 6.56 10.37 8.90
C ILE A 117 5.06 10.27 9.22
N PRO A 118 4.67 10.15 10.50
CA PRO A 118 3.29 9.87 10.90
C PRO A 118 2.45 11.15 10.97
N PHE A 119 2.73 12.15 10.13
CA PHE A 119 2.08 13.45 10.15
C PHE A 119 1.31 13.69 8.85
N CYS A 120 0.12 14.28 8.96
CA CYS A 120 -0.73 14.64 7.82
C CYS A 120 -1.37 16.02 8.06
N PRO A 121 -1.63 16.86 7.05
CA PRO A 121 -2.48 18.05 7.22
C PRO A 121 -3.93 17.75 7.61
N SER A 122 -4.42 16.58 7.22
CA SER A 122 -5.79 16.13 7.40
C SER A 122 -5.83 14.60 7.39
N ARG A 123 -6.83 14.03 8.09
CA ARG A 123 -7.08 12.58 8.09
C ARG A 123 -8.06 12.24 6.97
N CYS A 124 -7.66 11.34 6.07
CA CYS A 124 -8.56 10.80 5.06
C CYS A 124 -9.47 9.73 5.67
N SER A 125 -10.74 9.66 5.26
CA SER A 125 -11.74 8.75 5.85
C SER A 125 -11.42 7.26 5.62
N TYR A 126 -10.74 6.92 4.53
CA TYR A 126 -10.31 5.55 4.21
C TYR A 126 -8.95 5.17 4.83
N CYS A 127 -8.23 6.13 5.44
CA CYS A 127 -6.85 5.90 5.84
C CYS A 127 -6.76 4.97 7.06
N SER A 128 -6.10 3.82 6.88
CA SER A 128 -5.80 2.85 7.93
C SER A 128 -4.41 3.04 8.56
N PHE A 129 -3.59 3.97 8.05
CA PHE A 129 -2.26 4.23 8.57
C PHE A 129 -2.29 5.08 9.84
N VAL A 130 -1.36 4.78 10.75
CA VAL A 130 -1.10 5.60 11.92
C VAL A 130 -0.65 6.98 11.45
N SER A 131 -1.47 7.99 11.70
CA SER A 131 -1.20 9.36 11.32
C SER A 131 -1.81 10.33 12.31
N ARG A 132 -1.13 11.46 12.51
CA ARG A 132 -1.54 12.54 13.38
C ARG A 132 -1.67 13.83 12.58
N THR A 133 -2.79 14.52 12.78
CA THR A 133 -3.10 15.72 12.02
C THR A 133 -2.31 16.92 12.57
N VAL A 134 -1.53 17.63 11.74
CA VAL A 134 -0.71 18.79 12.16
C VAL A 134 -1.49 20.11 12.29
N GLY A 135 -2.82 20.03 12.27
CA GLY A 135 -3.72 21.17 12.29
C GLY A 135 -3.78 21.89 13.65
N ASP A 136 -3.52 21.20 14.75
CA ASP A 136 -3.51 21.77 16.09
C ASP A 136 -2.08 22.06 16.61
N LYS A 137 -1.96 23.04 17.51
CA LYS A 137 -0.67 23.51 18.04
C LYS A 137 0.11 22.38 18.73
N SER A 138 -0.58 21.46 19.40
CA SER A 138 0.04 20.35 20.11
C SER A 138 0.75 19.37 19.16
N SER A 139 0.11 18.98 18.06
CA SER A 139 0.71 18.06 17.09
C SER A 139 1.85 18.71 16.32
N ARG A 140 1.74 20.00 15.99
CA ARG A 140 2.81 20.74 15.32
C ARG A 140 4.09 20.82 16.16
N ALA A 141 3.96 21.01 17.47
CA ALA A 141 5.08 21.06 18.40
C ALA A 141 5.86 19.72 18.49
N LEU A 142 5.24 18.59 18.08
CA LEU A 142 5.88 17.28 18.09
C LEU A 142 6.66 16.97 16.81
N VAL A 143 6.46 17.72 15.72
CA VAL A 143 7.08 17.43 14.43
C VAL A 143 8.60 17.53 14.51
N ALA A 144 9.13 18.63 15.05
CA ALA A 144 10.59 18.81 15.17
C ALA A 144 11.23 17.76 16.11
N PRO A 145 10.75 17.53 17.35
CA PRO A 145 11.28 16.48 18.20
C PRO A 145 11.20 15.08 17.57
N TYR A 146 10.16 14.80 16.78
CA TYR A 146 10.04 13.54 16.07
C TYR A 146 11.11 13.39 14.99
N VAL A 147 11.33 14.43 14.17
CA VAL A 147 12.38 14.42 13.14
C VAL A 147 13.77 14.27 13.78
N ASP A 148 14.03 14.95 14.90
CA ASP A 148 15.28 14.81 15.64
C ASP A 148 15.52 13.37 16.12
N CYS A 149 14.48 12.73 16.67
CA CYS A 149 14.55 11.34 17.10
C CYS A 149 14.72 10.39 15.91
N LEU A 150 14.00 10.62 14.80
CA LEU A 150 14.13 9.83 13.58
C LEU A 150 15.53 9.90 12.99
N CYS A 151 16.19 11.07 13.02
CA CYS A 151 17.58 11.21 12.59
C CYS A 151 18.53 10.34 13.43
N LYS A 152 18.32 10.30 14.76
CA LYS A 152 19.09 9.41 15.65
C LYS A 152 18.81 7.93 15.38
N GLU A 153 17.55 7.59 15.11
CA GLU A 153 17.13 6.23 14.78
C GLU A 153 17.73 5.75 13.45
N LEU A 154 17.87 6.62 12.45
CA LEU A 154 18.54 6.30 11.18
C LEU A 154 20.02 5.94 11.39
N ALA A 155 20.74 6.70 12.22
CA ALA A 155 22.12 6.37 12.56
C ALA A 155 22.23 5.03 13.31
N ALA A 156 21.33 4.79 14.28
CA ALA A 156 21.27 3.51 14.99
C ALA A 156 20.92 2.34 14.05
N THR A 157 20.01 2.56 13.10
CA THR A 157 19.60 1.58 12.09
C THR A 157 20.76 1.23 11.17
N ARG A 158 21.54 2.22 10.73
CA ARG A 158 22.76 1.98 9.94
C ARG A 158 23.76 1.12 10.73
N ALA A 159 24.05 1.50 11.97
CA ALA A 159 24.98 0.75 12.81
C ALA A 159 24.51 -0.70 13.05
N ALA A 160 23.20 -0.92 13.25
CA ALA A 160 22.63 -2.25 13.39
C ALA A 160 22.73 -3.07 12.08
N ALA A 161 22.49 -2.44 10.92
CA ALA A 161 22.64 -3.07 9.63
C ALA A 161 24.10 -3.50 9.36
N ASP A 162 25.07 -2.65 9.72
CA ASP A 162 26.50 -2.96 9.66
C ASP A 162 26.86 -4.16 10.53
N ALA A 163 26.44 -4.15 11.79
CA ALA A 163 26.70 -5.23 12.74
C ALA A 163 26.09 -6.57 12.29
N ALA A 164 24.98 -6.53 11.55
CA ALA A 164 24.33 -7.70 10.97
C ALA A 164 24.81 -8.06 9.56
N HIS A 165 25.79 -7.33 9.00
CA HIS A 165 26.28 -7.49 7.63
C HIS A 165 25.18 -7.43 6.56
N LEU A 166 24.18 -6.56 6.75
CA LEU A 166 23.10 -6.35 5.80
C LEU A 166 23.52 -5.42 4.66
N SER A 167 23.05 -5.72 3.44
CA SER A 167 23.22 -4.86 2.28
C SER A 167 21.96 -4.02 2.08
N ILE A 168 22.02 -2.74 2.45
CA ILE A 168 20.90 -1.82 2.24
C ILE A 168 20.80 -1.50 0.74
N LYS A 169 19.70 -1.91 0.10
CA LYS A 169 19.46 -1.70 -1.33
C LYS A 169 18.58 -0.50 -1.62
N THR A 170 17.62 -0.23 -0.75
CA THR A 170 16.64 0.83 -0.98
C THR A 170 16.32 1.62 0.28
N LEU A 171 16.01 2.90 0.08
CA LEU A 171 15.49 3.80 1.10
C LEU A 171 14.09 4.29 0.70
N TYR A 172 13.20 4.42 1.68
CA TYR A 172 11.85 4.91 1.44
C TYR A 172 11.40 5.86 2.56
N ILE A 173 11.02 7.09 2.22
CA ILE A 173 10.37 8.03 3.15
C ILE A 173 8.87 8.00 2.87
N GLY A 174 8.08 7.55 3.84
CA GLY A 174 6.63 7.36 3.69
C GLY A 174 5.83 7.63 4.95
N GLY A 175 4.57 7.20 4.97
CA GLY A 175 3.77 7.11 6.19
C GLY A 175 2.46 7.87 6.08
N GLY A 176 2.32 8.93 6.86
CA GLY A 176 1.21 9.87 6.73
C GLY A 176 1.37 10.72 5.47
N THR A 177 2.21 11.73 5.55
CA THR A 177 2.56 12.60 4.43
C THR A 177 3.97 13.13 4.69
N PRO A 178 5.04 12.56 4.10
CA PRO A 178 6.40 13.03 4.33
C PRO A 178 6.58 14.52 4.06
N THR A 179 5.97 15.04 2.99
CA THR A 179 6.01 16.47 2.65
C THR A 179 5.19 17.36 3.60
N SER A 180 4.57 16.82 4.64
CA SER A 180 3.92 17.63 5.70
C SER A 180 4.91 18.24 6.69
N VAL A 181 6.15 17.75 6.76
CA VAL A 181 7.23 18.45 7.46
C VAL A 181 7.63 19.70 6.66
N ASN A 182 8.18 20.70 7.34
CA ASN A 182 8.69 21.88 6.64
C ASN A 182 9.99 21.57 5.86
N ALA A 183 10.40 22.48 4.97
CA ALA A 183 11.59 22.30 4.14
C ALA A 183 12.87 22.07 4.96
N GLN A 184 13.06 22.80 6.06
CA GLN A 184 14.21 22.64 6.95
C GLN A 184 14.27 21.24 7.59
N GLN A 185 13.13 20.71 8.04
CA GLN A 185 13.01 19.38 8.62
C GLN A 185 13.23 18.28 7.57
N LEU A 186 12.72 18.47 6.36
CA LEU A 186 12.98 17.55 5.25
C LEU A 186 14.47 17.51 4.90
N ARG A 187 15.11 18.69 4.82
CA ARG A 187 16.54 18.85 4.61
C ARG A 187 17.37 18.19 5.71
N GLN A 188 16.99 18.37 6.97
CA GLN A 188 17.63 17.69 8.10
C GLN A 188 17.55 16.17 7.97
N LEU A 189 16.36 15.64 7.68
CA LEU A 189 16.14 14.19 7.55
C LEU A 189 16.93 13.60 6.38
N MET A 190 16.82 14.19 5.19
CA MET A 190 17.51 13.70 4.00
C MET A 190 19.02 13.92 4.07
N GLY A 191 19.47 15.01 4.71
CA GLY A 191 20.88 15.23 5.03
C GLY A 191 21.43 14.15 5.95
N THR A 192 20.70 13.80 7.01
CA THR A 192 21.08 12.68 7.88
C THR A 192 21.14 11.38 7.09
N MET A 193 20.19 11.12 6.17
CA MET A 193 20.27 9.93 5.31
C MET A 193 21.52 9.94 4.43
N ALA A 194 21.89 11.09 3.85
CA ALA A 194 23.11 11.22 3.05
C ALA A 194 24.39 11.03 3.87
N GLU A 195 24.39 11.38 5.15
CA GLU A 195 25.51 11.14 6.07
C GLU A 195 25.62 9.68 6.49
N GLN A 196 24.50 8.97 6.65
CA GLN A 196 24.48 7.60 7.18
C GLN A 196 24.50 6.52 6.08
N PHE A 197 24.06 6.81 4.87
CA PHE A 197 23.91 5.83 3.80
C PHE A 197 24.62 6.29 2.52
N ASP A 198 25.22 5.35 1.79
CA ASP A 198 25.79 5.59 0.45
C ASP A 198 24.66 5.70 -0.58
N LEU A 199 24.07 6.88 -0.70
CA LEU A 199 22.89 7.10 -1.56
C LEU A 199 23.13 6.75 -3.03
N PRO A 200 24.27 7.10 -3.66
CA PRO A 200 24.56 6.71 -5.04
C PRO A 200 24.64 5.19 -5.28
N ALA A 201 24.91 4.40 -4.25
CA ALA A 201 24.97 2.94 -4.35
C ALA A 201 23.59 2.26 -4.19
N LEU A 202 22.54 3.01 -3.87
CA LEU A 202 21.18 2.48 -3.73
C LEU A 202 20.57 2.14 -5.09
N GLU A 203 19.77 1.08 -5.12
CA GLU A 203 18.95 0.73 -6.28
C GLU A 203 17.76 1.69 -6.43
N GLU A 204 17.17 2.14 -5.31
CA GLU A 204 16.07 3.10 -5.28
C GLU A 204 16.09 3.92 -3.99
N PHE A 205 15.90 5.24 -4.12
CA PHE A 205 15.57 6.12 -3.01
C PHE A 205 14.25 6.85 -3.31
N THR A 206 13.21 6.50 -2.56
CA THR A 206 11.85 7.01 -2.79
C THR A 206 11.39 7.96 -1.70
N VAL A 207 10.72 9.05 -2.10
CA VAL A 207 10.00 9.95 -1.19
C VAL A 207 8.52 10.01 -1.59
N GLU A 208 7.60 9.77 -0.66
CA GLU A 208 6.18 10.03 -0.90
C GLU A 208 5.88 11.54 -0.87
N ALA A 209 5.26 12.00 -1.95
CA ALA A 209 4.84 13.39 -2.12
C ALA A 209 3.38 13.47 -2.62
N GLY A 210 2.55 12.47 -2.33
CA GLY A 210 1.20 12.34 -2.90
C GLY A 210 0.16 13.40 -2.50
N ARG A 211 0.55 14.48 -1.81
CA ARG A 211 -0.30 15.56 -1.32
C ARG A 211 0.20 16.91 -1.87
N PRO A 212 -0.49 17.51 -2.86
CA PRO A 212 -0.10 18.79 -3.44
C PRO A 212 -0.32 19.94 -2.44
N ASP A 213 -1.21 19.75 -1.45
CA ASP A 213 -1.44 20.67 -0.34
C ASP A 213 -0.28 20.74 0.68
N CYS A 214 0.79 19.96 0.49
CA CYS A 214 2.01 20.02 1.32
C CYS A 214 3.29 20.04 0.50
N THR A 215 3.19 19.84 -0.81
CA THR A 215 4.36 19.69 -1.67
C THR A 215 4.51 20.97 -2.47
N ASP A 216 5.68 21.58 -2.38
CA ASP A 216 6.03 22.82 -3.05
C ASP A 216 7.40 22.67 -3.74
N GLU A 217 7.77 23.68 -4.54
CA GLU A 217 9.01 23.66 -5.31
C GLU A 217 10.25 23.53 -4.41
N GLU A 218 10.27 24.16 -3.24
CA GLU A 218 11.41 24.11 -2.31
C GLU A 218 11.63 22.67 -1.83
N LYS A 219 10.57 21.97 -1.39
CA LYS A 219 10.67 20.58 -0.98
C LYS A 219 11.08 19.67 -2.12
N LEU A 220 10.57 19.89 -3.34
CA LEU A 220 10.97 19.12 -4.52
C LEU A 220 12.45 19.33 -4.87
N ARG A 221 12.96 20.56 -4.74
CA ARG A 221 14.39 20.88 -4.91
C ARG A 221 15.24 20.15 -3.88
N ILE A 222 14.82 20.12 -2.60
CA ILE A 222 15.51 19.37 -1.54
C ILE A 222 15.53 17.87 -1.86
N ILE A 223 14.38 17.30 -2.26
CA ILE A 223 14.28 15.88 -2.62
C ILE A 223 15.26 15.52 -3.75
N LYS A 224 15.34 16.38 -4.77
CA LYS A 224 16.28 16.24 -5.89
C LYS A 224 17.73 16.43 -5.47
N GLU A 225 18.02 17.42 -4.62
CA GLU A 225 19.35 17.74 -4.11
C GLU A 225 19.98 16.55 -3.39
N TYR A 226 19.20 15.83 -2.58
CA TYR A 226 19.65 14.65 -1.85
C TYR A 226 19.50 13.34 -2.65
N GLY A 227 19.25 13.41 -3.96
CA GLY A 227 19.38 12.26 -4.85
C GLY A 227 18.26 11.22 -4.78
N ALA A 228 17.06 11.58 -4.32
CA ALA A 228 15.92 10.67 -4.44
C ALA A 228 15.66 10.36 -5.93
N THR A 229 15.70 9.07 -6.28
CA THR A 229 15.55 8.60 -7.66
C THR A 229 14.09 8.45 -8.07
N ARG A 230 13.17 8.44 -7.11
CA ARG A 230 11.74 8.29 -7.34
C ARG A 230 10.92 9.11 -6.36
N ILE A 231 9.84 9.70 -6.88
CA ILE A 231 8.77 10.28 -6.07
C ILE A 231 7.51 9.44 -6.20
N SER A 232 6.84 9.16 -5.09
CA SER A 232 5.57 8.44 -5.07
C SER A 232 4.42 9.43 -4.94
N ILE A 233 3.66 9.59 -6.02
CA ILE A 233 2.50 10.49 -6.10
C ILE A 233 1.23 9.63 -6.07
N ASN A 234 0.35 9.90 -5.12
CA ASN A 234 -0.91 9.19 -4.98
C ASN A 234 -2.10 10.18 -4.90
N PRO A 235 -2.69 10.58 -6.05
CA PRO A 235 -3.86 11.45 -6.09
C PRO A 235 -5.11 10.80 -5.50
N GLN A 236 -5.12 9.46 -5.35
CA GLN A 236 -6.27 8.60 -5.00
C GLN A 236 -7.35 8.55 -6.08
N THR A 237 -7.77 9.70 -6.58
CA THR A 237 -8.80 9.84 -7.61
C THR A 237 -8.69 11.21 -8.28
N PHE A 238 -9.13 11.30 -9.52
CA PHE A 238 -9.26 12.57 -10.25
C PHE A 238 -10.69 13.11 -10.22
N SER A 239 -11.52 12.65 -9.28
CA SER A 239 -12.85 13.21 -9.01
C SER A 239 -12.81 14.13 -7.81
N ASP A 240 -12.98 15.43 -8.04
CA ASP A 240 -13.01 16.46 -6.98
C ASP A 240 -14.11 16.21 -5.95
N GLU A 241 -15.25 15.68 -6.38
CA GLU A 241 -16.33 15.29 -5.47
C GLU A 241 -15.87 14.19 -4.50
N VAL A 242 -15.25 13.14 -5.02
CA VAL A 242 -14.74 12.05 -4.18
C VAL A 242 -13.61 12.54 -3.27
N LEU A 243 -12.69 13.38 -3.77
CA LEU A 243 -11.61 13.97 -2.96
C LEU A 243 -12.16 14.75 -1.76
N ARG A 244 -13.19 15.58 -1.95
CA ARG A 244 -13.86 16.31 -0.86
C ARG A 244 -14.49 15.35 0.14
N ASN A 245 -15.23 14.35 -0.34
CA ASN A 245 -15.93 13.38 0.51
C ASN A 245 -14.98 12.52 1.37
N ILE A 246 -13.77 12.24 0.87
CA ILE A 246 -12.77 11.46 1.61
C ILE A 246 -11.86 12.31 2.51
N GLY A 247 -12.08 13.62 2.62
CA GLY A 247 -11.34 14.52 3.51
C GLY A 247 -10.01 15.03 2.95
N ARG A 248 -9.82 14.97 1.62
CA ARG A 248 -8.70 15.63 0.92
C ARG A 248 -9.08 17.07 0.58
N ARG A 249 -8.14 17.99 0.85
CA ARG A 249 -8.32 19.44 0.67
C ARG A 249 -7.55 19.97 -0.55
N HIS A 250 -7.60 19.20 -1.63
CA HIS A 250 -7.05 19.56 -2.94
C HIS A 250 -8.00 19.03 -4.03
N THR A 251 -7.81 19.55 -5.22
CA THR A 251 -8.48 19.16 -6.46
C THR A 251 -7.59 18.24 -7.30
N ALA A 252 -8.18 17.61 -8.30
CA ALA A 252 -7.47 16.93 -9.36
C ALA A 252 -6.48 17.85 -10.09
N GLN A 253 -6.85 19.12 -10.27
CA GLN A 253 -6.01 20.11 -10.96
C GLN A 253 -4.77 20.48 -10.14
N ASP A 254 -4.88 20.59 -8.81
CA ASP A 254 -3.73 20.88 -7.93
C ASP A 254 -2.62 19.82 -8.05
N ILE A 255 -2.98 18.55 -8.27
CA ILE A 255 -2.00 17.48 -8.54
C ILE A 255 -1.26 17.76 -9.85
N LEU A 256 -1.99 18.10 -10.91
CA LEU A 256 -1.38 18.37 -12.20
C LEU A 256 -0.47 19.60 -12.14
N ASP A 257 -0.90 20.66 -11.46
CA ASP A 257 -0.13 21.90 -11.35
C ASP A 257 1.14 21.72 -10.49
N CYS A 258 1.08 20.92 -9.43
CA CYS A 258 2.22 20.62 -8.56
C CYS A 258 3.34 19.84 -9.28
N TYR A 259 3.01 19.06 -10.32
CA TYR A 259 3.91 18.11 -10.98
C TYR A 259 4.07 18.30 -12.49
N ARG A 260 3.73 19.47 -13.01
CA ARG A 260 4.02 19.89 -14.38
C ARG A 260 5.49 20.25 -14.56
#